data_AF-A0A839PQP4-F1
#
_entry.id   AF-A0A839PQP4-F1
#
_cell.length_a   1.000
_cell.length_b   1.000
_cell.length_c   1.000
_cell.angle_alpha   90.00
_cell.angle_beta   90.00
_cell.angle_gamma   90.00
#
_symmetry.space_group_name_H-M   'P 1'
#
loop_
_entity.id
_entity.type
_entity.pdbx_description
1 polymer ?
#
loop_
_entity_poly.entity_id
_entity_poly.type
_entity_poly.pdbx_seq_one_letter_code
_entity_poly.pdbx_strand_id
1 'polypeptide(L)' 'MPLPNGKTRWSTYLKAGMAMGLSPRDVDDCTMWEFMCALEGFREAHGEKRNAREIPDERLAELGIEGF' A
#
# COMPACT_ATOMS: atom_id res chain seq x y z
N MET A 1 11.55 -8.53 1.55
CA MET A 1 12.75 -7.94 0.92
C MET A 1 12.54 -7.95 -0.59
N PRO A 2 12.58 -6.79 -1.26
CA PRO A 2 12.42 -6.71 -2.71
C PRO A 2 13.57 -7.43 -3.42
N LEU A 3 13.29 -8.00 -4.60
CA LEU A 3 14.32 -8.57 -5.47
C LEU A 3 15.22 -7.45 -6.03
N PRO A 4 16.47 -7.76 -6.42
CA PRO A 4 17.41 -6.78 -6.98
C PRO A 4 16.91 -6.03 -8.23
N ASN A 5 15.88 -6.55 -8.90
CA ASN A 5 15.25 -5.97 -10.08
C ASN A 5 14.04 -5.08 -9.77
N GLY A 6 13.83 -4.70 -8.50
CA GLY A 6 12.71 -3.87 -8.06
C GLY A 6 11.37 -4.60 -7.99
N LYS A 7 11.31 -5.91 -8.30
CA LYS A 7 10.08 -6.70 -8.20
C LYS A 7 9.88 -7.24 -6.77
N THR A 8 8.63 -7.31 -6.34
CA THR A 8 8.24 -8.00 -5.11
C THR A 8 7.98 -9.47 -5.39
N ARG A 9 8.36 -10.36 -4.46
CA ARG A 9 7.95 -11.77 -4.53
C ARG A 9 6.56 -11.92 -3.96
N TRP A 10 5.76 -12.86 -4.51
CA TRP A 10 4.43 -13.19 -3.96
C TRP A 10 4.46 -13.54 -2.47
N SER A 11 5.53 -14.23 -2.03
CA SER A 11 5.76 -14.54 -0.61
C SER A 11 5.84 -13.33 0.31
N THR A 12 6.04 -12.12 -0.22
CA THR A 12 5.99 -10.87 0.55
C THR A 12 4.55 -10.55 0.95
N TYR A 13 3.59 -10.75 0.06
CA TYR A 13 2.17 -10.51 0.31
C TYR A 13 1.60 -11.55 1.27
N LEU A 14 1.96 -12.83 1.11
CA LEU A 14 1.58 -13.88 2.06
C LEU A 14 2.10 -13.59 3.48
N LYS A 15 3.35 -13.13 3.60
CA LYS A 15 3.93 -12.73 4.90
C LYS A 15 3.22 -11.53 5.51
N ALA A 16 2.89 -10.53 4.70
CA ALA A 16 2.13 -9.37 5.16
C ALA A 16 0.70 -9.77 5.58
N GLY A 17 0.02 -10.63 4.79
CA GLY A 17 -1.28 -11.19 5.14
C GLY A 17 -1.27 -11.90 6.49
N MET A 18 -0.28 -12.78 6.72
CA MET A 18 -0.13 -13.44 8.02
C MET A 18 0.09 -12.45 9.18
N ALA A 19 0.87 -11.38 8.97
CA ALA A 19 1.06 -10.35 9.99
C ALA A 19 -0.24 -9.58 10.30
N MET A 20 -1.14 -9.47 9.32
CA MET A 20 -2.49 -8.90 9.46
C MET A 20 -3.52 -9.88 10.02
N GLY A 21 -3.18 -11.17 10.16
CA GLY A 21 -4.09 -12.23 10.61
C GLY A 21 -4.88 -12.91 9.49
N LEU A 22 -4.56 -12.66 8.22
CA LEU A 22 -5.16 -13.35 7.07
C LEU A 22 -4.50 -14.70 6.83
N SER A 23 -5.30 -15.72 6.49
CA SER A 23 -4.76 -16.99 6.03
C SER A 23 -4.24 -16.87 4.59
N PRO A 24 -3.37 -17.77 4.13
CA PRO A 24 -2.90 -17.76 2.75
C PRO A 24 -4.02 -17.87 1.70
N ARG A 25 -5.15 -18.49 2.06
CA ARG A 25 -6.32 -18.57 1.17
C ARG A 25 -7.04 -17.24 1.07
N ASP A 26 -7.23 -16.56 2.21
CA ASP A 26 -7.87 -15.23 2.23
C ASP A 26 -7.07 -14.22 1.40
N VAL A 27 -5.73 -14.32 1.40
CA VAL A 27 -4.85 -13.48 0.56
C VAL A 27 -5.01 -13.78 -0.94
N ASP A 28 -5.30 -15.03 -1.31
CA ASP A 28 -5.48 -15.46 -2.70
C ASP A 28 -6.87 -15.09 -3.23
N ASP A 29 -7.88 -15.12 -2.34
CA ASP A 29 -9.26 -14.72 -2.65
C ASP A 29 -9.43 -13.20 -2.77
N CYS A 30 -8.55 -12.41 -2.15
CA CYS A 30 -8.54 -10.95 -2.29
C CYS A 30 -7.98 -10.49 -3.64
N THR A 31 -8.61 -9.48 -4.23
CA THR A 31 -7.95 -8.68 -5.25
C THR A 31 -6.76 -7.93 -4.65
N MET A 32 -5.78 -7.58 -5.49
CA MET A 32 -4.62 -6.79 -5.05
C MET A 32 -5.04 -5.46 -4.40
N TRP A 33 -6.14 -4.86 -4.88
CA TRP A 33 -6.65 -3.61 -4.34
C TRP A 33 -7.23 -3.80 -2.93
N GLU A 34 -8.08 -4.81 -2.73
CA GLU A 34 -8.66 -5.11 -1.41
C GLU A 34 -7.57 -5.44 -0.38
N PHE A 35 -6.56 -6.22 -0.79
CA PHE A 35 -5.42 -6.54 0.05
C PHE A 35 -4.66 -5.28 0.47
N MET A 36 -4.45 -4.33 -0.44
CA MET A 36 -3.78 -3.07 -0.12
C MET A 36 -4.60 -2.19 0.80
N CYS A 37 -5.93 -2.13 0.63
CA CYS A 37 -6.81 -1.39 1.56
C CYS A 37 -6.76 -1.98 2.97
N ALA A 38 -6.79 -3.32 3.10
CA ALA A 38 -6.64 -3.98 4.38
C ALA A 38 -5.26 -3.69 5.02
N LEU A 39 -4.20 -3.70 4.21
CA LEU A 39 -2.85 -3.35 4.65
C LEU A 39 -2.73 -1.90 5.10
N GLU A 40 -3.33 -0.96 4.39
CA GLU A 40 -3.36 0.45 4.79
C GLU A 40 -4.10 0.64 6.11
N GLY A 41 -5.28 0.04 6.27
CA GLY A 41 -6.04 0.09 7.52
C GLY A 41 -5.30 -0.56 8.69
N PHE A 42 -4.63 -1.69 8.45
CA PHE A 42 -3.78 -2.34 9.47
C PHE A 42 -2.64 -1.42 9.92
N ARG A 43 -1.95 -0.78 8.97
CA ARG A 43 -0.87 0.18 9.26
C ARG A 43 -1.36 1.38 10.06
N GLU A 44 -2.49 1.95 9.67
CA GLU A 44 -3.11 3.07 10.39
C GLU A 44 -3.48 2.68 11.82
N ALA A 45 -4.09 1.50 12.02
CA ALA A 45 -4.43 0.98 13.35
C ALA A 45 -3.19 0.75 14.24
N HIS A 46 -2.01 0.49 13.64
CA HIS A 46 -0.74 0.31 14.34
C HIS A 46 0.09 1.61 14.43
N GLY A 47 -0.52 2.76 14.13
CA GLY A 47 0.10 4.07 14.30
C GLY A 47 1.10 4.47 13.21
N GLU A 48 1.14 3.73 12.09
CA GLU A 48 1.90 4.17 10.92
C GLU A 48 1.16 5.36 10.28
N LYS A 49 1.72 6.56 10.45
CA LYS A 49 1.18 7.75 9.80
C LYS A 49 1.34 7.61 8.29
N ARG A 50 0.24 7.85 7.57
CA ARG A 50 0.27 7.93 6.11
C ARG A 50 1.25 9.02 5.71
N ASN A 51 2.39 8.62 5.13
CA ASN A 51 3.31 9.53 4.46
C ASN A 51 2.71 9.96 3.12
N ALA A 52 1.53 10.56 3.15
CA ALA A 52 1.08 11.36 2.03
C ALA A 52 2.05 12.55 1.98
N ARG A 53 3.01 12.51 1.04
CA ARG A 53 3.78 13.71 0.74
C ARG A 53 2.78 14.74 0.25
N GLU A 54 2.63 15.84 0.99
CA GLU A 54 1.94 17.02 0.50
C GLU A 54 2.60 17.39 -0.83
N ILE A 55 1.83 17.37 -1.91
CA ILE A 55 2.32 17.83 -3.21
C ILE A 55 2.24 19.36 -3.12
N PRO A 56 3.37 20.08 -3.22
CA PRO A 56 3.34 21.53 -3.16
C PRO A 56 2.53 22.07 -4.34
N ASP A 57 1.82 23.18 -4.11
CA ASP A 57 0.91 23.81 -5.09
C ASP A 57 1.60 24.09 -6.43
N GLU A 58 2.89 24.43 -6.39
CA GLU A 58 3.74 24.63 -7.57
C GLU A 58 3.77 23.38 -8.47
N ARG A 59 3.84 22.17 -7.88
CA ARG A 59 3.84 20.90 -8.60
C ARG A 59 2.42 20.49 -9.02
N LEU A 60 1.38 20.95 -8.33
CA LEU A 60 -0.01 20.76 -8.77
C LEU A 60 -0.32 21.61 -10.00
N ALA A 61 0.18 22.85 -10.04
CA ALA A 61 0.09 23.75 -11.19
C ALA A 61 0.82 23.18 -12.41
N GLU A 62 2.03 22.62 -12.24
CA GLU A 62 2.77 21.96 -13.33
C GLU A 62 2.05 20.73 -13.93
N LEU A 63 1.16 20.09 -13.16
CA LEU A 63 0.35 18.97 -13.63
C LEU A 63 -0.94 19.39 -14.32
N GLY A 64 -1.23 20.70 -14.40
CA GLY A 64 -2.49 21.21 -14.94
C GLY A 64 -3.69 20.95 -14.03
N ILE A 65 -3.46 20.76 -12.72
CA ILE A 65 -4.53 20.64 -11.73
C ILE A 65 -4.80 22.04 -11.17
N GLU A 66 -5.74 22.76 -11.78
CA GLU A 66 -6.20 24.07 -11.30
C GLU A 66 -7.52 23.93 -10.51
N GLY A 67 -7.59 24.48 -9.29
CA GLY A 67 -8.86 24.69 -8.55
C GLY A 67 -9.05 23.98 -7.20
N PHE A 68 -8.00 23.83 -6.38
CA PHE A 68 -8.16 23.51 -4.94
C PHE A 68 -8.34 24.78 -4.10
#